data_AF-A5CLS6-F1
#
_entry.id   AF-A5CLS6-F1
#
_cell.length_a   1.000
_cell.length_b   1.000
_cell.length_c   1.000
_cell.angle_alpha   90.00
_cell.angle_beta   90.00
_cell.angle_gamma   90.00
#
_symmetry.space_group_name_H-M   'P 1'
#
loop_
_entity.id
_entity.type
_entity.pdbx_description
1 polymer ?
#
loop_
_entity_poly.entity_id
_entity_poly.type
_entity_poly.pdbx_seq_one_letter_code
_entity_poly.pdbx_strand_id
1 'polypeptide(L)'
;MTLDDQTSIDAVLILEGLARLVRLPGVGETEDNETCAARIDGAAQAVIRDAGITAEDLNKARQETAAEWKVGMIFALLPGDEVLRFFADLLRTARRFGPRIFTAEPPETAR
;
A
#
# COMPACT_ATOMS: atom_id res chain seq x y z
N MET A 1 12.75 4.19 -20.19
CA MET A 1 11.75 3.31 -19.56
C MET A 1 10.83 2.81 -20.64
N THR A 2 10.81 1.50 -20.86
CA THR A 2 9.90 0.83 -21.80
C THR A 2 8.51 0.67 -21.15
N LEU A 3 7.50 0.34 -21.96
CA LEU A 3 6.15 0.05 -21.44
C LEU A 3 6.18 -1.14 -20.46
N ASP A 4 7.06 -2.12 -20.71
CA ASP A 4 7.24 -3.31 -19.87
C ASP A 4 7.90 -2.95 -18.53
N ASP A 5 8.86 -2.02 -18.54
CA ASP A 5 9.49 -1.51 -17.31
C ASP A 5 8.46 -0.80 -16.43
N GLN A 6 7.63 0.07 -17.02
CA GLN A 6 6.59 0.79 -16.29
C GLN A 6 5.51 -0.16 -15.74
N THR A 7 5.09 -1.14 -16.54
CA THR A 7 4.10 -2.15 -16.12
C THR A 7 4.61 -2.96 -14.91
N SER A 8 5.91 -3.31 -14.92
CA SER A 8 6.53 -4.04 -13.82
C SER A 8 6.62 -3.17 -12.55
N ILE A 9 6.94 -1.88 -12.69
CA ILE A 9 6.94 -0.91 -11.58
C ILE A 9 5.52 -0.75 -11.01
N ASP A 10 4.51 -0.57 -11.84
CA ASP A 10 3.12 -0.44 -11.39
C ASP A 10 2.63 -1.70 -10.68
N ALA A 11 2.99 -2.89 -11.18
CA ALA A 11 2.68 -4.16 -10.52
C ALA A 11 3.28 -4.21 -9.11
N VAL A 12 4.53 -3.76 -8.92
CA VAL A 12 5.16 -3.68 -7.60
C VAL A 12 4.40 -2.69 -6.69
N LEU A 13 4.05 -1.50 -7.18
CA LEU A 13 3.33 -0.50 -6.39
C LEU A 13 1.95 -1.00 -5.96
N ILE A 14 1.25 -1.72 -6.82
CA ILE A 14 -0.04 -2.34 -6.51
C ILE A 14 0.11 -3.42 -5.43
N LEU A 15 1.12 -4.30 -5.55
CA LEU A 15 1.37 -5.34 -4.55
C LEU A 15 1.75 -4.74 -3.19
N GLU A 16 2.62 -3.73 -3.16
CA GLU A 16 2.95 -2.99 -1.93
C GLU A 16 1.73 -2.29 -1.32
N GLY A 17 0.87 -1.72 -2.17
CA GLY A 17 -0.41 -1.14 -1.76
C GLY A 17 -1.32 -2.20 -1.11
N LEU A 18 -1.40 -3.39 -1.72
CA LEU A 18 -2.30 -4.47 -1.28
C LEU A 18 -1.84 -5.02 0.07
N ALA A 19 -0.53 -5.27 0.22
CA ALA A 19 0.04 -5.75 1.46
C ALA A 19 -0.22 -4.76 2.62
N ARG A 20 -0.20 -3.45 2.36
CA ARG A 20 -0.56 -2.44 3.37
C ARG A 20 -2.05 -2.46 3.70
N LEU A 21 -2.93 -2.60 2.70
CA LEU A 21 -4.38 -2.65 2.92
C LEU A 21 -4.80 -3.89 3.71
N VAL A 22 -4.24 -5.06 3.42
CA VAL A 22 -4.51 -6.30 4.16
C VAL A 22 -4.11 -6.18 5.64
N ARG A 23 -3.08 -5.38 5.95
CA ARG A 23 -2.66 -5.09 7.33
C ARG A 23 -3.56 -4.09 8.04
N LEU A 24 -4.46 -3.40 7.34
CA LEU A 24 -5.37 -2.46 7.99
C LEU A 24 -6.43 -3.23 8.79
N PRO A 25 -6.58 -2.91 10.09
CA PRO A 25 -7.65 -3.47 10.90
C PRO A 25 -9.03 -3.23 10.26
N GLY A 26 -9.85 -4.27 10.15
CA GLY A 26 -11.19 -4.20 9.57
C GLY A 26 -11.27 -4.49 8.07
N VAL A 27 -10.14 -4.65 7.37
CA VAL A 27 -10.11 -5.13 5.97
C VAL A 27 -9.77 -6.62 5.99
N GLY A 28 -10.80 -7.47 6.03
CA GLY A 28 -10.68 -8.92 6.11
C GLY A 28 -10.43 -9.41 7.54
N GLU A 29 -11.44 -10.04 8.15
CA GLU A 29 -11.33 -10.67 9.48
C GLU A 29 -10.98 -12.16 9.31
N THR A 30 -9.72 -12.46 8.96
CA THR A 30 -9.23 -13.84 8.96
C THR A 30 -7.96 -13.96 9.79
N GLU A 31 -7.75 -15.12 10.41
CA GLU A 31 -6.78 -15.38 11.49
C GLU A 31 -5.30 -15.05 11.19
N ASP A 32 -4.92 -14.63 9.97
CA ASP A 32 -3.54 -14.24 9.70
C ASP A 32 -3.34 -13.24 8.55
N ASN A 33 -3.87 -12.03 8.72
CA ASN A 33 -3.64 -10.93 7.78
C ASN A 33 -2.14 -10.62 7.59
N GLU A 34 -1.31 -10.85 8.60
CA GLU A 34 0.13 -10.63 8.48
C GLU A 34 0.82 -11.67 7.60
N THR A 35 0.48 -12.96 7.73
CA THR A 35 0.98 -13.98 6.80
C THR A 35 0.49 -13.73 5.38
N CYS A 36 -0.74 -13.27 5.20
CA CYS A 36 -1.25 -12.89 3.88
C CYS A 36 -0.43 -11.72 3.30
N ALA A 37 -0.20 -10.66 4.07
CA ALA A 37 0.57 -9.51 3.65
C ALA A 37 2.04 -9.86 3.37
N ALA A 38 2.65 -10.74 4.18
CA ALA A 38 4.01 -11.22 3.96
C ALA A 38 4.16 -12.00 2.64
N ARG A 39 3.15 -12.79 2.25
CA ARG A 39 3.14 -13.47 0.94
C ARG A 39 3.09 -12.46 -0.22
N ILE A 40 2.28 -11.41 -0.07
CA ILE A 40 2.18 -10.34 -1.08
C ILE A 40 3.49 -9.57 -1.18
N ASP A 41 4.13 -9.24 -0.06
CA ASP A 41 5.46 -8.62 -0.05
C ASP A 41 6.49 -9.52 -0.75
N GLY A 42 6.45 -10.83 -0.50
CA GLY A 42 7.30 -11.80 -1.20
C GLY A 42 7.09 -11.80 -2.72
N ALA A 43 5.85 -11.67 -3.19
CA ALA A 43 5.54 -11.55 -4.61
C ALA A 43 6.08 -10.24 -5.21
N ALA A 44 5.94 -9.12 -4.50
CA ALA A 44 6.52 -7.83 -4.93
C ALA A 44 8.05 -7.92 -5.07
N GLN A 45 8.73 -8.55 -4.11
CA GLN A 45 10.17 -8.77 -4.17
C GLN A 45 10.59 -9.68 -5.34
N ALA A 46 9.77 -10.68 -5.69
CA ALA A 46 10.03 -11.50 -6.86
C ALA A 46 9.94 -10.68 -8.16
N VAL A 47 8.93 -9.83 -8.31
CA VAL A 47 8.80 -8.94 -9.48
C VAL A 47 9.97 -7.96 -9.57
N ILE A 48 10.37 -7.33 -8.46
CA ILE A 48 11.53 -6.42 -8.42
C ILE A 48 12.79 -7.13 -8.96
N ARG A 49 13.06 -8.34 -8.45
CA ARG A 49 14.23 -9.12 -8.84
C ARG A 49 14.17 -9.54 -10.31
N ASP A 50 13.04 -10.09 -10.74
CA ASP A 50 12.93 -10.73 -12.06
C ASP A 50 12.85 -9.69 -13.19
N ALA A 51 12.28 -8.52 -12.93
CA ALA A 51 12.24 -7.39 -13.86
C ALA A 51 13.47 -6.47 -13.77
N GLY A 52 14.39 -6.71 -12.82
CA GLY A 52 15.60 -5.91 -12.65
C GLY A 52 15.34 -4.46 -12.25
N ILE A 53 14.27 -4.20 -11.49
CA ILE A 53 13.88 -2.84 -11.10
C ILE A 53 14.90 -2.29 -10.09
N THR A 54 15.46 -1.12 -10.40
CA THR A 54 16.43 -0.48 -9.50
C THR A 54 15.73 0.16 -8.30
N ALA A 55 16.46 0.29 -7.19
CA ALA A 55 15.96 0.99 -6.01
C ALA A 55 15.66 2.47 -6.29
N GLU A 56 16.39 3.10 -7.21
CA GLU A 56 16.19 4.48 -7.63
C GLU A 56 14.87 4.64 -8.39
N ASP A 57 14.63 3.81 -9.40
CA ASP A 57 13.40 3.84 -10.19
C ASP A 57 12.17 3.57 -9.32
N LEU A 58 12.26 2.57 -8.43
CA LEU A 58 11.17 2.23 -7.52
C LEU A 58 10.89 3.37 -6.53
N ASN A 59 11.93 4.03 -6.00
CA ASN A 59 11.73 5.16 -5.10
C ASN A 59 11.12 6.37 -5.80
N LYS A 60 11.55 6.65 -7.04
CA LYS A 60 10.95 7.69 -7.87
C LYS A 60 9.46 7.40 -8.10
N ALA A 61 9.13 6.19 -8.53
CA ALA A 61 7.74 5.77 -8.75
C ALA A 61 6.90 5.85 -7.46
N ARG A 62 7.47 5.49 -6.30
CA ARG A 62 6.78 5.65 -5.01
C ARG A 62 6.44 7.11 -4.69
N GLN A 63 7.26 8.06 -5.09
CA GLN A 63 7.01 9.50 -4.88
C GLN A 63 5.97 10.04 -5.86
N GLU A 64 5.95 9.53 -7.09
CA GLU A 64 5.12 10.04 -8.18
C GLU A 64 3.71 9.41 -8.19
N THR A 65 3.57 8.10 -7.96
CA THR A 65 2.32 7.36 -8.26
C THR A 65 1.77 6.49 -7.12
N ALA A 66 2.51 6.30 -6.01
CA ALA A 66 2.03 5.41 -4.94
C ALA A 66 0.73 5.89 -4.26
N ALA A 67 0.45 7.19 -4.27
CA ALA A 67 -0.79 7.72 -3.71
C ALA A 67 -2.01 7.34 -4.56
N GLU A 68 -1.88 7.39 -5.89
CA GLU A 68 -2.95 7.08 -6.84
C GLU A 68 -3.35 5.61 -6.77
N TRP A 69 -2.36 4.71 -6.74
CA TRP A 69 -2.63 3.28 -6.63
C TRP A 69 -3.27 2.90 -5.29
N LYS A 70 -2.79 3.46 -4.17
CA LYS A 70 -3.41 3.19 -2.85
C LYS A 70 -4.87 3.63 -2.78
N VAL A 71 -5.19 4.83 -3.28
CA VAL A 71 -6.58 5.33 -3.28
C VAL A 71 -7.43 4.52 -4.25
N GLY A 72 -6.96 4.28 -5.48
CA GLY A 72 -7.66 3.48 -6.48
C GLY A 72 -7.98 2.07 -5.99
N MET A 73 -7.04 1.44 -5.26
CA MET A 73 -7.25 0.12 -4.67
C MET A 73 -8.30 0.09 -3.56
N ILE A 74 -8.37 1.12 -2.72
CA ILE A 74 -9.43 1.24 -1.71
C ILE A 74 -10.80 1.28 -2.39
N PHE A 75 -10.94 2.07 -3.47
CA PHE A 75 -12.19 2.13 -4.24
C PHE A 75 -12.51 0.82 -4.99
N ALA A 76 -11.50 0.07 -5.42
CA ALA A 76 -11.70 -1.19 -6.14
C ALA A 76 -12.05 -2.36 -5.20
N LEU A 77 -11.53 -2.36 -3.97
CA LEU A 77 -11.63 -3.48 -3.03
C LEU A 77 -12.78 -3.34 -2.03
N LEU A 78 -13.26 -2.12 -1.75
CA LEU A 78 -14.39 -1.89 -0.87
C LEU A 78 -15.62 -1.47 -1.71
N PRO A 79 -16.77 -2.17 -1.59
CA PRO A 79 -17.97 -1.80 -2.32
C PRO A 79 -18.76 -0.66 -1.62
N GLY A 80 -19.23 0.31 -2.41
CA GLY A 80 -20.28 1.26 -2.02
C GLY A 80 -19.96 2.11 -0.77
N ASP A 81 -20.90 2.15 0.19
CA ASP A 81 -20.82 2.99 1.39
C ASP A 81 -19.68 2.59 2.36
N GLU A 82 -19.11 1.40 2.22
CA GLU A 82 -17.98 0.93 3.04
C GLU A 82 -16.72 1.76 2.78
N VAL A 83 -16.51 2.19 1.53
CA VAL A 83 -15.43 3.13 1.17
C VAL A 83 -15.56 4.43 1.96
N LEU A 84 -16.78 4.98 2.02
CA LEU A 84 -17.03 6.26 2.70
C LEU A 84 -16.82 6.13 4.22
N ARG A 85 -17.24 5.00 4.81
CA ARG A 85 -17.00 4.71 6.24
C ARG A 85 -15.51 4.54 6.52
N PHE A 86 -14.81 3.78 5.69
CA PHE A 86 -13.37 3.59 5.80
C PHE A 86 -12.63 4.94 5.74
N PHE A 87 -12.93 5.80 4.76
CA PHE A 87 -12.32 7.13 4.68
C PHE A 87 -12.69 8.02 5.89
N ALA A 88 -13.93 7.95 6.38
CA ALA A 88 -14.34 8.69 7.57
C ALA A 88 -13.58 8.25 8.83
N ASP A 89 -13.35 6.94 8.99
CA ASP A 89 -12.58 6.37 10.10
C ASP A 89 -11.09 6.71 9.98
N LEU A 90 -10.54 6.67 8.76
CA LEU A 90 -9.19 7.09 8.45
C LEU A 90 -8.95 8.57 8.78
N LEU A 91 -9.87 9.46 8.37
CA LEU A 91 -9.82 10.89 8.66
C LEU A 91 -9.97 11.19 10.17
N ARG A 92 -10.81 10.43 10.88
CA ARG A 92 -10.92 10.53 12.35
C ARG A 92 -9.61 10.14 13.04
N THR A 93 -8.97 9.08 12.55
CA THR A 93 -7.67 8.62 13.08
C THR A 93 -6.57 9.65 12.77
N ALA A 94 -6.54 10.20 11.55
CA ALA A 94 -5.57 11.23 11.16
C ALA A 94 -5.73 12.52 11.97
N ARG A 95 -6.96 12.92 12.29
CA ARG A 95 -7.22 14.05 13.21
C ARG A 95 -6.72 13.80 14.62
N ARG A 96 -6.73 12.55 15.08
CA ARG A 96 -6.34 12.18 16.44
C ARG A 96 -4.83 12.00 16.61
N PHE A 97 -4.15 11.53 15.57
CA PHE A 97 -2.72 11.17 15.62
C PHE A 97 -1.82 11.95 14.66
N GLY A 98 -2.38 12.91 13.91
CA GLY A 98 -1.69 13.68 12.86
C GLY A 98 -1.59 12.93 11.52
N PRO A 99 -1.02 13.55 10.47
CA PRO A 99 -0.92 12.98 9.11
C PRO A 99 -0.04 11.73 8.96
N ARG A 100 0.37 11.09 10.07
CA ARG A 100 1.28 9.93 10.13
C ARG A 100 0.73 8.66 9.47
N ILE A 101 -0.54 8.62 9.05
CA ILE A 101 -1.17 7.43 8.46
C ILE A 101 -0.60 7.11 7.05
N PHE A 102 -0.01 8.09 6.36
CA PHE A 102 0.53 7.90 5.01
C PHE A 102 2.05 7.95 4.91
N THR A 103 2.75 8.32 5.96
CA THR A 103 4.22 8.31 6.00
C THR A 103 4.70 6.93 6.41
N ALA A 104 5.62 6.34 5.64
CA ALA A 104 6.19 5.01 5.87
C ALA A 104 7.05 4.91 7.15
N GLU A 105 7.06 5.93 8.00
CA GLU A 105 7.85 5.96 9.21
C GLU A 105 7.01 5.53 10.42
N PRO A 106 7.45 4.51 11.17
CA PRO A 106 6.81 4.18 12.43
C PRO A 106 6.96 5.35 13.40
N PRO A 107 5.98 5.58 14.29
CA PRO A 107 6.10 6.63 15.29
C PRO A 107 7.33 6.36 16.16
N GLU A 108 8.26 7.31 16.23
CA GLU A 108 9.27 7.32 17.27
C GLU A 108 8.55 7.25 18.62
N THR A 109 8.80 6.18 19.36
CA THR A 109 8.31 6.02 20.72
C THR A 109 8.79 7.20 21.55
N ALA A 110 7.85 8.05 21.95
CA ALA A 110 8.10 9.13 22.89
C ALA A 110 8.71 8.54 24.17
N ARG A 111 9.90 9.03 24.54
CA ARG A 111 10.53 8.79 25.85
C ARG A 111 9.81 9.57 26.93
#